data_AF-A0A1H4WHV4-F1
#
_entry.id   AF-A0A1H4WHV4-F1
#
_cell.length_a   1.000
_cell.length_b   1.000
_cell.length_c   1.000
_cell.angle_alpha   90.00
_cell.angle_beta   90.00
_cell.angle_gamma   90.00
#
_symmetry.space_group_name_H-M   'P 1'
#
loop_
_entity.id
_entity.type
_entity.pdbx_description
1 polymer ?
#
loop_
_entity_poly.entity_id
_entity_poly.type
_entity_poly.pdbx_seq_one_letter_code
_entity_poly.pdbx_strand_id
1 'polypeptide(L)'
;MTAQLTTPVNVEALYTDPAYEPTLEEWNWLVHAAGAAYKSELSARTVFESELFGMNTYILMSMMEDYLRVPERIRTIRQHATPTELVRKALPIGNKRSFINLAATPLHYLTGRELFVDLGESTLSDGLEDQLEVLRFWREATIAMRTDNVLFNMDAEPENSSHVIDDDVLAEIRSHLVPADGEVKAGIRKFGARLTAYAFLENCDARTAVCDTGPYQLEDGTFLALRETCTDGDGDFPWVDGIRETLPYHHFVIAYRLPATVKMDNNVWGTAWFTPSDYQADIIETRVFCTDDGTLRPLGADEVEEATKAIRKAHRALYQRLAETDAEERNLYATEMYAWKLKAWARLAGCYDEIDWAITPRIAESFQKFSDPDLALQLIGGVFVPQDRDGCFRPLGG
;
A
#
# COMPACT_ATOMS: atom_id res chain seq x y z
N MET A 1 -10.02 3.58 -30.15
CA MET A 1 -10.18 2.20 -30.68
C MET A 1 -9.35 1.31 -29.80
N THR A 2 -9.97 0.56 -28.89
CA THR A 2 -9.23 -0.33 -28.01
C THR A 2 -8.82 -1.56 -28.78
N ALA A 3 -7.52 -1.73 -29.03
CA ALA A 3 -7.02 -3.06 -29.32
C ALA A 3 -7.23 -3.88 -28.04
N GLN A 4 -8.05 -4.93 -28.09
CA GLN A 4 -7.97 -5.98 -27.08
C GLN A 4 -6.52 -6.46 -27.08
N LEU A 5 -5.78 -6.10 -26.03
CA LEU A 5 -4.43 -6.58 -25.88
C LEU A 5 -4.52 -8.10 -25.75
N THR A 6 -3.87 -8.79 -26.68
CA THR A 6 -3.84 -10.25 -26.67
C THR A 6 -2.99 -10.68 -25.47
N THR A 7 -3.51 -11.61 -24.67
CA THR A 7 -2.74 -12.18 -23.56
C THR A 7 -1.40 -12.72 -24.08
N PRO A 8 -0.27 -12.37 -23.44
CA PRO A 8 1.03 -12.87 -23.83
C PRO A 8 1.10 -14.40 -23.89
N VAL A 9 1.88 -14.91 -24.85
CA VAL A 9 2.13 -16.35 -24.96
C VAL A 9 2.82 -16.90 -23.70
N ASN A 10 3.70 -16.10 -23.07
CA ASN A 10 4.45 -16.49 -21.88
C ASN A 10 3.86 -15.93 -20.58
N VAL A 11 2.53 -15.73 -20.50
CA VAL A 11 1.87 -15.14 -19.32
C VAL A 11 2.18 -15.90 -18.02
N GLU A 12 2.32 -17.23 -18.08
CA GLU A 12 2.70 -18.04 -16.92
C GLU A 12 4.09 -17.65 -16.39
N ALA A 13 5.10 -17.58 -17.27
CA ALA A 13 6.45 -17.14 -16.90
C ALA A 13 6.42 -15.68 -16.40
N LEU A 14 5.63 -14.82 -17.05
CA LEU A 14 5.42 -13.44 -16.63
C LEU A 14 4.89 -13.34 -15.19
N TYR A 15 4.08 -14.28 -14.74
CA TYR A 15 3.46 -14.23 -13.41
C TYR A 15 4.23 -15.01 -12.34
N THR A 16 5.10 -15.94 -12.73
CA THR A 16 5.66 -16.92 -11.79
C THR A 16 7.18 -17.03 -11.79
N ASP A 17 7.87 -16.62 -12.86
CA ASP A 17 9.33 -16.74 -12.95
C ASP A 17 10.02 -15.39 -12.70
N PRO A 18 10.62 -15.14 -11.52
CA PRO A 18 11.29 -13.88 -11.23
C PRO A 18 12.52 -13.62 -12.13
N ALA A 19 13.09 -14.65 -12.75
CA ALA A 19 14.24 -14.53 -13.65
C ALA A 19 13.86 -14.32 -15.13
N TYR A 20 12.59 -14.52 -15.49
CA TYR A 20 12.09 -14.21 -16.83
C TYR A 20 12.14 -12.70 -17.08
N GLU A 21 12.86 -12.28 -18.13
CA GLU A 21 12.86 -10.89 -18.60
C GLU A 21 11.76 -10.73 -19.67
N PRO A 22 10.69 -9.98 -19.38
CA PRO A 22 9.62 -9.76 -20.33
C PRO A 22 10.09 -8.90 -21.50
N THR A 23 9.51 -9.14 -22.67
CA THR A 23 9.64 -8.23 -23.82
C THR A 23 8.96 -6.89 -23.55
N LEU A 24 9.30 -5.85 -24.31
CA LEU A 24 8.63 -4.55 -24.19
C LEU A 24 7.10 -4.65 -24.43
N GLU A 25 6.66 -5.54 -25.31
CA GLU A 25 5.24 -5.81 -25.55
C GLU A 25 4.56 -6.41 -24.31
N GLU A 26 5.21 -7.36 -23.64
CA GLU A 26 4.71 -7.96 -22.40
C GLU A 26 4.70 -6.97 -21.24
N TRP A 27 5.72 -6.10 -21.13
CA TRP A 27 5.71 -5.01 -20.17
C TRP A 27 4.56 -4.03 -20.43
N ASN A 28 4.34 -3.67 -21.70
CA ASN A 28 3.22 -2.80 -22.08
C ASN A 28 1.86 -3.45 -21.82
N TRP A 29 1.76 -4.78 -21.95
CA TRP A 29 0.57 -5.52 -21.55
C TRP A 29 0.31 -5.41 -20.04
N LEU A 30 1.32 -5.60 -19.18
CA LEU A 30 1.20 -5.43 -17.74
C LEU A 30 0.81 -4.00 -17.35
N VAL A 31 1.45 -2.99 -17.95
CA VAL A 31 1.17 -1.58 -17.69
C VAL A 31 -0.27 -1.23 -18.05
N HIS A 32 -0.78 -1.76 -19.17
CA HIS A 32 -2.17 -1.56 -19.54
C HIS A 32 -3.13 -2.28 -18.59
N ALA A 33 -2.87 -3.55 -18.24
CA ALA A 33 -3.70 -4.30 -17.31
C ALA A 33 -3.82 -3.60 -15.96
N ALA A 34 -2.68 -3.19 -15.38
CA ALA A 34 -2.63 -2.42 -14.14
C ALA A 34 -3.34 -1.07 -14.28
N GLY A 35 -3.11 -0.35 -15.39
CA GLY A 35 -3.73 0.95 -15.65
C GLY A 35 -5.25 0.88 -15.81
N ALA A 36 -5.78 -0.19 -16.41
CA ALA A 36 -7.21 -0.41 -16.56
C ALA A 36 -7.88 -0.74 -15.22
N ALA A 37 -7.27 -1.63 -14.43
CA ALA A 37 -7.70 -1.93 -13.07
C ALA A 37 -7.72 -0.65 -12.21
N TYR A 38 -6.64 0.13 -12.26
CA TYR A 38 -6.55 1.37 -11.50
C TYR A 38 -7.62 2.39 -11.88
N LYS A 39 -7.84 2.60 -13.19
CA LYS A 39 -8.86 3.52 -13.69
C LYS A 39 -10.26 3.13 -13.21
N SER A 40 -10.59 1.85 -13.25
CA SER A 40 -11.88 1.32 -12.77
C SER A 40 -12.10 1.67 -11.29
N GLU A 41 -11.09 1.40 -10.46
CA GLU A 41 -11.11 1.67 -9.02
C GLU A 41 -11.25 3.16 -8.69
N LEU A 42 -10.52 4.01 -9.39
CA LEU A 42 -10.61 5.46 -9.21
C LEU A 42 -11.97 6.01 -9.63
N SER A 43 -12.55 5.47 -10.70
CA SER A 43 -13.87 5.88 -11.20
C SER A 43 -14.99 5.53 -10.21
N ALA A 44 -14.80 4.48 -9.40
CA ALA A 44 -15.74 4.09 -8.35
C ALA A 44 -15.59 4.92 -7.06
N ARG A 45 -14.54 5.72 -6.92
CA ARG A 45 -14.32 6.56 -5.74
C ARG A 45 -15.12 7.86 -5.80
N THR A 46 -15.77 8.19 -4.69
CA THR A 46 -16.68 9.33 -4.61
C THR A 46 -16.07 10.60 -4.00
N VAL A 47 -14.92 10.55 -3.31
CA VAL A 47 -14.32 11.72 -2.63
C VAL A 47 -12.78 11.63 -2.54
N PHE A 48 -12.09 12.73 -2.89
CA PHE A 48 -10.65 12.98 -2.69
C PHE A 48 -10.46 14.25 -1.84
N GLU A 49 -10.90 14.21 -0.60
CA GLU A 49 -10.88 15.38 0.28
C GLU A 49 -10.30 15.02 1.65
N SER A 50 -9.49 15.93 2.19
CA SER A 50 -9.06 15.94 3.58
C SER A 50 -9.25 17.36 4.11
N GLU A 51 -9.69 17.47 5.36
CA GLU A 51 -9.78 18.78 6.04
C GLU A 51 -8.41 19.29 6.51
N LEU A 52 -7.42 18.40 6.65
CA LEU A 52 -6.08 18.73 7.15
C LEU A 52 -5.03 18.85 6.04
N PHE A 53 -5.16 18.06 4.98
CA PHE A 53 -4.13 17.96 3.95
C PHE A 53 -4.67 18.40 2.58
N GLY A 54 -3.81 19.03 1.78
CA GLY A 54 -4.10 19.33 0.38
C GLY A 54 -3.99 18.07 -0.46
N MET A 55 -4.99 17.19 -0.40
CA MET A 55 -4.91 15.84 -0.96
C MET A 55 -4.41 15.81 -2.40
N ASN A 56 -5.00 16.64 -3.26
CA ASN A 56 -4.59 16.74 -4.65
C ASN A 56 -3.14 17.25 -4.81
N THR A 57 -2.74 18.22 -3.99
CA THR A 57 -1.41 18.82 -4.00
C THR A 57 -0.33 17.80 -3.65
N TYR A 58 -0.45 17.11 -2.50
CA TYR A 58 0.57 16.13 -2.12
C TYR A 58 0.56 14.91 -3.04
N ILE A 59 -0.58 14.51 -3.61
CA ILE A 59 -0.65 13.38 -4.56
C ILE A 59 0.23 13.69 -5.77
N LEU A 60 0.09 14.89 -6.34
CA LEU A 60 0.92 15.31 -7.48
C LEU A 60 2.41 15.36 -7.10
N MET A 61 2.73 16.04 -6.00
CA MET A 61 4.11 16.18 -5.53
C MET A 61 4.77 14.82 -5.29
N SER A 62 4.09 13.91 -4.60
CA SER A 62 4.64 12.61 -4.23
C SER A 62 4.83 11.67 -5.43
N MET A 63 3.90 11.66 -6.39
CA MET A 63 4.02 10.85 -7.59
C MET A 63 5.16 11.35 -8.48
N MET A 64 5.29 12.67 -8.61
CA MET A 64 6.40 13.28 -9.33
C MET A 64 7.75 13.03 -8.63
N GLU A 65 7.81 13.09 -7.30
CA GLU A 65 9.03 12.73 -6.56
C GLU A 65 9.41 11.27 -6.77
N ASP A 66 8.43 10.36 -6.75
CA ASP A 66 8.70 8.94 -6.98
C ASP A 66 9.27 8.70 -8.38
N TYR A 67 8.74 9.38 -9.41
CA TYR A 67 9.31 9.30 -10.76
C TYR A 67 10.78 9.73 -10.82
N LEU A 68 11.17 10.72 -10.02
CA LEU A 68 12.55 11.22 -9.99
C LEU A 68 13.50 10.34 -9.18
N ARG A 69 13.04 9.74 -8.06
CA ARG A 69 13.94 9.12 -7.06
C ARG A 69 13.86 7.62 -6.95
N VAL A 70 12.69 7.00 -7.17
CA VAL A 70 12.50 5.56 -6.98
C VAL A 70 13.51 4.71 -7.78
N PRO A 71 13.84 5.01 -9.05
CA PRO A 71 14.77 4.19 -9.82
C PRO A 71 16.17 4.08 -9.19
N GLU A 72 16.74 5.21 -8.75
CA GLU A 72 18.04 5.23 -8.07
C GLU A 72 18.00 4.47 -6.75
N ARG A 73 16.95 4.69 -5.94
CA ARG A 73 16.76 4.01 -4.65
C ARG A 73 16.68 2.49 -4.83
N ILE A 74 15.95 2.01 -5.83
CA ILE A 74 15.85 0.59 -6.17
C ILE A 74 17.21 0.02 -6.56
N ARG A 75 17.97 0.73 -7.42
CA ARG A 75 19.31 0.26 -7.82
C ARG A 75 20.24 0.12 -6.63
N THR A 76 20.24 1.08 -5.70
CA THR A 76 21.02 0.98 -4.47
C THR A 76 20.59 -0.24 -3.66
N ILE A 77 19.30 -0.44 -3.41
CA ILE A 77 18.79 -1.62 -2.69
C ILE A 77 19.25 -2.93 -3.36
N ARG A 78 19.15 -3.02 -4.70
CA ARG A 78 19.50 -4.21 -5.47
C ARG A 78 20.99 -4.52 -5.52
N GLN A 79 21.87 -3.57 -5.18
CA GLN A 79 23.29 -3.85 -4.99
C GLN A 79 23.56 -4.69 -3.73
N HIS A 80 22.64 -4.65 -2.76
CA HIS A 80 22.79 -5.32 -1.46
C HIS A 80 21.95 -6.59 -1.34
N ALA A 81 20.76 -6.61 -1.92
CA ALA A 81 19.89 -7.79 -1.90
C ALA A 81 18.89 -7.80 -3.04
N THR A 82 18.55 -8.99 -3.53
CA THR A 82 17.43 -9.17 -4.45
C THR A 82 16.08 -8.96 -3.74
N PRO A 83 15.05 -8.46 -4.45
CA PRO A 83 13.67 -8.44 -3.95
C PRO A 83 13.23 -9.78 -3.34
N THR A 84 13.57 -10.89 -4.00
CA THR A 84 13.24 -12.24 -3.52
C THR A 84 13.85 -12.55 -2.15
N GLU A 85 15.13 -12.23 -1.95
CA GLU A 85 15.79 -12.40 -0.65
C GLU A 85 15.17 -11.51 0.44
N LEU A 86 14.82 -10.27 0.10
CA LEU A 86 14.23 -9.32 1.03
C LEU A 86 12.83 -9.77 1.48
N VAL A 87 12.00 -10.27 0.58
CA VAL A 87 10.68 -10.79 0.95
C VAL A 87 10.80 -11.97 1.93
N ARG A 88 11.72 -12.91 1.68
CA ARG A 88 11.91 -14.10 2.52
C ARG A 88 12.47 -13.82 3.92
N LYS A 89 13.09 -12.66 4.14
CA LYS A 89 13.79 -12.34 5.40
C LYS A 89 12.88 -11.92 6.56
N ALA A 90 11.62 -11.60 6.29
CA ALA A 90 10.72 -11.04 7.29
C ALA A 90 9.28 -11.43 6.98
N LEU A 91 8.41 -11.31 7.97
CA LEU A 91 6.99 -11.59 7.79
C LEU A 91 6.42 -10.79 6.60
N PRO A 92 5.54 -11.41 5.79
CA PRO A 92 4.90 -10.73 4.67
C PRO A 92 3.79 -9.77 5.14
N ILE A 93 3.43 -9.82 6.42
CA ILE A 93 2.35 -9.04 7.03
C ILE A 93 2.81 -8.24 8.25
N GLY A 94 2.00 -7.26 8.66
CA GLY A 94 2.22 -6.49 9.88
C GLY A 94 3.43 -5.55 9.80
N ASN A 95 3.80 -5.06 8.62
CA ASN A 95 4.93 -4.13 8.51
C ASN A 95 4.75 -3.17 7.32
N LYS A 96 5.60 -2.15 7.24
CA LYS A 96 5.57 -1.13 6.18
C LYS A 96 5.84 -1.66 4.77
N ARG A 97 6.46 -2.83 4.60
CA ARG A 97 6.62 -3.49 3.28
C ARG A 97 5.35 -4.26 2.87
N SER A 98 4.20 -3.94 3.47
CA SER A 98 2.89 -4.49 3.15
C SER A 98 2.60 -4.54 1.66
N PHE A 99 1.71 -5.46 1.29
CA PHE A 99 1.31 -5.65 -0.10
C PHE A 99 0.79 -4.36 -0.75
N ILE A 100 0.06 -3.52 0.00
CA ILE A 100 -0.44 -2.24 -0.53
C ILE A 100 0.66 -1.27 -0.94
N ASN A 101 1.75 -1.19 -0.18
CA ASN A 101 2.88 -0.32 -0.54
C ASN A 101 3.64 -0.88 -1.74
N LEU A 102 3.78 -2.21 -1.81
CA LEU A 102 4.39 -2.88 -2.96
C LEU A 102 3.54 -2.67 -4.23
N ALA A 103 2.24 -2.98 -4.17
CA ALA A 103 1.31 -2.84 -5.29
C ALA A 103 1.18 -1.37 -5.77
N ALA A 104 1.27 -0.40 -4.86
CA ALA A 104 1.25 1.01 -5.20
C ALA A 104 2.54 1.54 -5.85
N THR A 105 3.67 0.81 -5.75
CA THR A 105 4.98 1.29 -6.23
C THR A 105 5.01 1.58 -7.74
N PRO A 106 4.71 0.62 -8.64
CA PRO A 106 4.73 0.90 -10.09
C PRO A 106 3.68 1.93 -10.49
N LEU A 107 2.55 1.94 -9.78
CA LEU A 107 1.46 2.86 -10.06
C LEU A 107 1.85 4.31 -9.81
N HIS A 108 2.41 4.57 -8.63
CA HIS A 108 2.78 5.90 -8.20
C HIS A 108 3.88 6.48 -9.08
N TYR A 109 4.87 5.64 -9.42
CA TYR A 109 5.93 5.97 -10.35
C TYR A 109 5.41 6.29 -11.76
N LEU A 110 4.55 5.43 -12.32
CA LEU A 110 4.00 5.63 -13.66
C LEU A 110 3.07 6.85 -13.73
N THR A 111 2.31 7.15 -12.67
CA THR A 111 1.57 8.42 -12.60
C THR A 111 2.50 9.62 -12.65
N GLY A 112 3.61 9.60 -11.90
CA GLY A 112 4.63 10.67 -11.96
C GLY A 112 5.15 10.88 -13.39
N ARG A 113 5.44 9.79 -14.11
CA ARG A 113 5.80 9.85 -15.54
C ARG A 113 4.73 10.53 -16.37
N GLU A 114 3.46 10.13 -16.24
CA GLU A 114 2.35 10.73 -16.98
C GLU A 114 2.23 12.24 -16.71
N LEU A 115 2.42 12.66 -15.45
CA LEU A 115 2.39 14.08 -15.07
C LEU A 115 3.52 14.87 -15.73
N PHE A 116 4.76 14.37 -15.72
CA PHE A 116 5.86 15.05 -16.42
C PHE A 116 5.64 15.14 -17.93
N VAL A 117 5.07 14.10 -18.55
CA VAL A 117 4.73 14.10 -19.97
C VAL A 117 3.63 15.12 -20.28
N ASP A 118 2.56 15.17 -19.48
CA ASP A 118 1.43 16.07 -19.70
C ASP A 118 1.80 17.54 -19.41
N LEU A 119 2.80 17.78 -18.54
CA LEU A 119 3.42 19.08 -18.35
C LEU A 119 4.39 19.49 -19.48
N GLY A 120 4.68 18.58 -20.42
CA GLY A 120 5.62 18.81 -21.52
C GLY A 120 7.10 18.84 -21.08
N GLU A 121 7.40 18.29 -19.90
CA GLU A 121 8.73 18.29 -19.29
C GLU A 121 9.51 17.01 -19.63
N SER A 122 8.81 15.95 -20.05
CA SER A 122 9.36 14.67 -20.51
C SER A 122 8.56 14.11 -21.70
N THR A 123 9.08 13.06 -22.33
CA THR A 123 8.41 12.22 -23.32
C THR A 123 8.20 10.80 -22.78
N LEU A 124 7.30 10.03 -23.40
CA LEU A 124 7.07 8.62 -23.01
C LEU A 124 8.31 7.72 -23.15
N SER A 125 9.20 8.06 -24.09
CA SER A 125 10.46 7.35 -24.32
C SER A 125 11.55 7.68 -23.29
N ASP A 126 11.40 8.77 -22.54
CA ASP A 126 12.45 9.19 -21.59
C ASP A 126 12.54 8.24 -20.40
N GLY A 127 13.77 7.84 -20.07
CA GLY A 127 14.05 6.99 -18.92
C GLY A 127 13.48 5.58 -19.02
N LEU A 128 13.35 5.00 -20.22
CA LEU A 128 12.82 3.63 -20.38
C LEU A 128 13.49 2.62 -19.44
N GLU A 129 14.82 2.69 -19.27
CA GLU A 129 15.52 1.78 -18.35
C GLU A 129 15.15 2.01 -16.88
N ASP A 130 14.90 3.26 -16.46
CA ASP A 130 14.38 3.58 -15.13
C ASP A 130 12.97 2.98 -14.95
N GLN A 131 12.13 3.09 -15.98
CA GLN A 131 10.78 2.53 -15.98
C GLN A 131 10.82 1.01 -15.83
N LEU A 132 11.69 0.33 -16.57
CA LEU A 132 11.87 -1.12 -16.50
C LEU A 132 12.46 -1.55 -15.15
N GLU A 133 13.40 -0.79 -14.58
CA GLU A 133 13.98 -1.09 -13.26
C GLU A 133 12.92 -1.13 -12.16
N VAL A 134 12.00 -0.15 -12.15
CA VAL A 134 10.89 -0.10 -11.19
C VAL A 134 9.95 -1.30 -11.37
N LEU A 135 9.59 -1.61 -12.62
CA LEU A 135 8.68 -2.72 -12.93
C LEU A 135 9.30 -4.09 -12.63
N ARG A 136 10.61 -4.27 -12.89
CA ARG A 136 11.35 -5.48 -12.52
C ARG A 136 11.36 -5.69 -11.02
N PHE A 137 11.70 -4.66 -10.25
CA PHE A 137 11.69 -4.74 -8.78
C PHE A 137 10.30 -5.11 -8.25
N TRP A 138 9.26 -4.40 -8.70
CA TRP A 138 7.88 -4.67 -8.28
C TRP A 138 7.46 -6.09 -8.62
N ARG A 139 7.70 -6.54 -9.86
CA ARG A 139 7.33 -7.87 -10.32
C ARG A 139 8.03 -8.95 -9.51
N GLU A 140 9.35 -8.85 -9.36
CA GLU A 140 10.16 -9.82 -8.61
C GLU A 140 9.71 -9.91 -7.14
N ALA A 141 9.51 -8.76 -6.48
CA ALA A 141 9.00 -8.69 -5.11
C ALA A 141 7.59 -9.30 -4.99
N THR A 142 6.71 -9.01 -5.96
CA THR A 142 5.32 -9.49 -5.95
C THR A 142 5.25 -11.00 -6.11
N ILE A 143 6.03 -11.57 -7.03
CA ILE A 143 6.16 -13.02 -7.21
C ILE A 143 6.65 -13.68 -5.92
N ALA A 144 7.64 -13.07 -5.25
CA ALA A 144 8.18 -13.62 -4.01
C ALA A 144 7.22 -13.48 -2.81
N MET A 145 6.35 -12.46 -2.81
CA MET A 145 5.45 -12.15 -1.69
C MET A 145 4.13 -12.91 -1.77
N ARG A 146 3.62 -13.15 -2.98
CA ARG A 146 2.33 -13.79 -3.18
C ARG A 146 2.44 -15.30 -3.19
N THR A 147 1.39 -15.96 -2.73
CA THR A 147 1.32 -17.43 -2.63
C THR A 147 0.40 -18.07 -3.67
N ASP A 148 -0.16 -17.28 -4.59
CA ASP A 148 -1.21 -17.67 -5.52
C ASP A 148 -0.85 -17.50 -7.00
N ASN A 149 0.43 -17.28 -7.33
CA ASN A 149 0.95 -17.25 -8.69
C ASN A 149 0.31 -16.21 -9.63
N VAL A 150 -0.15 -15.09 -9.08
CA VAL A 150 -0.63 -13.93 -9.86
C VAL A 150 0.07 -12.67 -9.42
N LEU A 151 0.03 -11.61 -10.24
CA LEU A 151 0.61 -10.31 -9.88
C LEU A 151 -0.41 -9.32 -9.32
N PHE A 152 -1.69 -9.52 -9.63
CA PHE A 152 -2.76 -8.60 -9.30
C PHE A 152 -3.92 -9.32 -8.61
N ASN A 153 -4.60 -8.61 -7.71
CA ASN A 153 -5.70 -9.20 -6.93
C ASN A 153 -6.88 -9.68 -7.79
N MET A 154 -7.18 -9.01 -8.92
CA MET A 154 -8.30 -9.41 -9.78
C MET A 154 -8.03 -10.70 -10.56
N ASP A 155 -6.77 -11.12 -10.67
CA ASP A 155 -6.41 -12.37 -11.34
C ASP A 155 -6.40 -13.57 -10.37
N ALA A 156 -6.52 -13.33 -9.07
CA ALA A 156 -6.48 -14.36 -8.03
C ALA A 156 -7.73 -15.23 -8.01
N GLU A 157 -7.66 -16.37 -7.32
CA GLU A 157 -8.81 -17.24 -7.04
C GLU A 157 -8.98 -17.39 -5.52
N PRO A 158 -10.08 -16.90 -4.93
CA PRO A 158 -11.20 -16.20 -5.57
C PRO A 158 -10.81 -14.83 -6.13
N GLU A 159 -11.54 -14.36 -7.15
CA GLU A 159 -11.29 -13.05 -7.79
C GLU A 159 -11.26 -11.92 -6.75
N ASN A 160 -10.38 -10.94 -6.96
CA ASN A 160 -10.20 -9.79 -6.07
C ASN A 160 -9.73 -10.23 -4.68
N SER A 161 -8.72 -11.09 -4.60
CA SER A 161 -8.11 -11.54 -3.35
C SER A 161 -6.60 -11.26 -3.30
N SER A 162 -6.09 -11.10 -2.08
CA SER A 162 -4.67 -10.85 -1.84
C SER A 162 -4.10 -11.94 -0.94
N HIS A 163 -3.33 -12.88 -1.51
CA HIS A 163 -2.75 -13.99 -0.77
C HIS A 163 -1.24 -13.80 -0.61
N VAL A 164 -0.82 -13.48 0.62
CA VAL A 164 0.60 -13.18 0.92
C VAL A 164 1.15 -13.98 2.09
N ILE A 165 0.32 -14.79 2.75
CA ILE A 165 0.78 -15.74 3.78
C ILE A 165 0.69 -17.16 3.25
N ASP A 166 1.60 -18.00 3.73
CA ASP A 166 1.63 -19.44 3.45
C ASP A 166 0.81 -20.23 4.48
N ASP A 167 0.74 -21.54 4.27
CA ASP A 167 -0.02 -22.46 5.13
C ASP A 167 0.51 -22.50 6.58
N ASP A 168 1.81 -22.28 6.79
CA ASP A 168 2.42 -22.30 8.11
C ASP A 168 2.00 -21.08 8.92
N VAL A 169 2.10 -19.88 8.33
CA VAL A 169 1.62 -18.63 8.95
C VAL A 169 0.10 -18.66 9.15
N LEU A 170 -0.65 -19.21 8.18
CA LEU A 170 -2.09 -19.38 8.30
C LEU A 170 -2.45 -20.31 9.48
N ALA A 171 -1.73 -21.42 9.63
CA ALA A 171 -1.90 -22.35 10.75
C ALA A 171 -1.55 -21.72 12.11
N GLU A 172 -0.47 -20.94 12.17
CA GLU A 172 -0.08 -20.18 13.37
C GLU A 172 -1.19 -19.22 13.81
N ILE A 173 -1.71 -18.39 12.89
CA ILE A 173 -2.81 -17.46 13.15
C ILE A 173 -4.04 -18.22 13.68
N ARG A 174 -4.42 -19.31 13.01
CA ARG A 174 -5.58 -20.14 13.38
C ARG A 174 -5.44 -20.74 14.77
N SER A 175 -4.24 -21.18 15.16
CA SER A 175 -3.99 -21.78 16.46
C SER A 175 -4.21 -20.80 17.63
N HIS A 176 -4.17 -19.49 17.34
CA HIS A 176 -4.31 -18.44 18.33
C HIS A 176 -5.68 -17.77 18.34
N LEU A 177 -6.57 -18.05 17.39
CA LEU A 177 -7.90 -17.46 17.35
C LEU A 177 -8.73 -17.78 18.60
N VAL A 178 -9.56 -16.83 19.02
CA VAL A 178 -10.51 -17.02 20.13
C VAL A 178 -11.94 -16.73 19.70
N PRO A 179 -12.95 -17.43 20.25
CA PRO A 179 -14.36 -17.15 19.98
C PRO A 179 -14.71 -15.68 20.21
N ALA A 180 -15.43 -15.08 19.27
CA ALA A 180 -15.83 -13.68 19.30
C ALA A 180 -17.25 -13.54 19.87
N ASP A 181 -17.38 -13.51 21.19
CA ASP A 181 -18.63 -13.17 21.85
C ASP A 181 -18.94 -11.65 21.76
N GLY A 182 -20.03 -11.20 22.38
CA GLY A 182 -20.44 -9.80 22.34
C GLY A 182 -19.41 -8.82 22.92
N GLU A 183 -18.67 -9.23 23.95
CA GLU A 183 -17.64 -8.40 24.61
C GLU A 183 -16.38 -8.33 23.75
N VAL A 184 -15.90 -9.46 23.27
CA VAL A 184 -14.75 -9.55 22.34
C VAL A 184 -15.03 -8.74 21.08
N LYS A 185 -16.22 -8.89 20.49
CA LYS A 185 -16.66 -8.11 19.32
C LYS A 185 -16.68 -6.62 19.61
N ALA A 186 -17.21 -6.19 20.75
CA ALA A 186 -17.21 -4.77 21.11
C ALA A 186 -15.79 -4.22 21.30
N GLY A 187 -14.91 -4.98 21.95
CA GLY A 187 -13.50 -4.67 22.15
C GLY A 187 -12.75 -4.50 20.82
N ILE A 188 -12.85 -5.49 19.92
CA ILE A 188 -12.12 -5.47 18.66
C ILE A 188 -12.62 -4.37 17.72
N ARG A 189 -13.93 -4.12 17.66
CA ARG A 189 -14.48 -3.00 16.87
C ARG A 189 -13.94 -1.66 17.35
N LYS A 190 -13.89 -1.47 18.67
CA LYS A 190 -13.36 -0.25 19.29
C LYS A 190 -11.86 -0.11 19.02
N PHE A 191 -11.08 -1.17 19.21
CA PHE A 191 -9.65 -1.19 18.93
C PHE A 191 -9.38 -0.89 17.46
N GLY A 192 -9.95 -1.68 16.55
CA GLY A 192 -9.77 -1.55 15.10
C GLY A 192 -10.15 -0.17 14.58
N ALA A 193 -11.26 0.42 15.04
CA ALA A 193 -11.65 1.78 14.65
C ALA A 193 -10.65 2.85 15.12
N ARG A 194 -10.11 2.72 16.34
CA ARG A 194 -9.13 3.67 16.89
C ARG A 194 -7.77 3.54 16.21
N LEU A 195 -7.32 2.31 16.04
CA LEU A 195 -6.08 2.00 15.36
C LEU A 195 -6.13 2.49 13.90
N THR A 196 -7.21 2.20 13.19
CA THR A 196 -7.40 2.67 11.81
C THR A 196 -7.35 4.19 11.72
N ALA A 197 -8.10 4.91 12.58
CA ALA A 197 -8.08 6.37 12.59
C ALA A 197 -6.69 6.95 12.90
N TYR A 198 -5.95 6.34 13.82
CA TYR A 198 -4.58 6.75 14.13
C TYR A 198 -3.64 6.50 12.95
N ALA A 199 -3.68 5.30 12.36
CA ALA A 199 -2.84 4.94 11.23
C ALA A 199 -3.10 5.83 10.01
N PHE A 200 -4.36 6.19 9.73
CA PHE A 200 -4.70 7.16 8.69
C PHE A 200 -4.01 8.50 8.93
N LEU A 201 -4.15 9.05 10.13
CA LEU A 201 -3.60 10.35 10.46
C LEU A 201 -2.06 10.36 10.46
N GLU A 202 -1.45 9.29 10.97
CA GLU A 202 0.00 9.06 10.91
C GLU A 202 0.52 9.01 9.47
N ASN A 203 -0.24 8.42 8.56
CA ASN A 203 0.08 8.40 7.14
C ASN A 203 -0.58 9.57 6.38
N CYS A 204 -0.81 10.71 7.02
CA CYS A 204 -1.31 11.94 6.38
C CYS A 204 -2.63 11.76 5.59
N ASP A 205 -3.59 11.05 6.19
CA ASP A 205 -4.87 10.64 5.59
C ASP A 205 -4.76 9.68 4.39
N ALA A 206 -3.58 9.09 4.15
CA ALA A 206 -3.38 8.15 3.08
C ALA A 206 -4.01 6.78 3.35
N ARG A 207 -4.58 6.20 2.30
CA ARG A 207 -5.18 4.85 2.32
C ARG A 207 -4.13 3.74 2.44
N THR A 208 -2.87 4.02 2.14
CA THR A 208 -1.74 3.10 2.37
C THR A 208 -1.51 2.78 3.85
N ALA A 209 -2.20 3.47 4.78
CA ALA A 209 -2.16 3.21 6.21
C ALA A 209 -2.66 1.81 6.62
N VAL A 210 -3.50 1.18 5.80
CA VAL A 210 -4.11 -0.12 6.10
C VAL A 210 -4.02 -0.99 4.87
N CYS A 211 -3.62 -2.24 5.08
CA CYS A 211 -3.71 -3.28 4.07
C CYS A 211 -4.61 -4.38 4.60
N ASP A 212 -5.48 -4.90 3.75
CA ASP A 212 -6.29 -6.07 4.01
C ASP A 212 -5.79 -7.20 3.10
N THR A 213 -5.71 -8.42 3.61
CA THR A 213 -5.32 -9.62 2.86
C THR A 213 -6.26 -10.78 3.14
N GLY A 214 -6.37 -11.70 2.18
CA GLY A 214 -7.41 -12.72 2.07
C GLY A 214 -8.40 -12.41 0.93
N PRO A 215 -9.57 -13.06 0.91
CA PRO A 215 -10.03 -14.06 1.88
C PRO A 215 -9.27 -15.39 1.81
N TYR A 216 -8.73 -15.86 2.94
CA TYR A 216 -8.11 -17.20 3.04
C TYR A 216 -9.17 -18.25 3.38
N GLN A 217 -9.60 -19.03 2.39
CA GLN A 217 -10.67 -20.02 2.54
C GLN A 217 -10.26 -21.18 3.46
N LEU A 218 -11.17 -21.60 4.34
CA LEU A 218 -10.99 -22.73 5.26
C LEU A 218 -11.88 -23.92 4.87
N GLU A 219 -11.50 -25.12 5.30
CA GLU A 219 -12.17 -26.38 4.94
C GLU A 219 -13.65 -26.44 5.35
N ASP A 220 -14.05 -25.71 6.40
CA ASP A 220 -15.43 -25.68 6.88
C ASP A 220 -16.29 -24.63 6.16
N GLY A 221 -15.77 -24.00 5.12
CA GLY A 221 -16.42 -22.95 4.33
C GLY A 221 -16.36 -21.56 4.94
N THR A 222 -15.76 -21.39 6.13
CA THR A 222 -15.42 -20.05 6.64
C THR A 222 -14.15 -19.52 5.98
N PHE A 223 -13.81 -18.25 6.19
CA PHE A 223 -12.55 -17.69 5.71
C PHE A 223 -11.88 -16.79 6.75
N LEU A 224 -10.57 -16.58 6.61
CA LEU A 224 -9.84 -15.55 7.33
C LEU A 224 -9.68 -14.29 6.49
N ALA A 225 -9.98 -13.16 7.11
CA ALA A 225 -9.63 -11.83 6.65
C ALA A 225 -8.58 -11.25 7.60
N LEU A 226 -7.48 -10.76 7.06
CA LEU A 226 -6.43 -10.09 7.83
C LEU A 226 -6.46 -8.61 7.54
N ARG A 227 -6.39 -7.80 8.59
CA ARG A 227 -6.21 -6.35 8.52
C ARG A 227 -4.92 -5.97 9.21
N GLU A 228 -3.98 -5.43 8.45
CA GLU A 228 -2.70 -4.94 8.97
C GLU A 228 -2.61 -3.42 8.89
N THR A 229 -1.87 -2.84 9.83
CA THR A 229 -1.55 -1.41 9.77
C THR A 229 -0.14 -1.16 9.29
N CYS A 230 0.00 -0.15 8.43
CA CYS A 230 1.26 0.34 7.90
C CYS A 230 1.72 1.58 8.70
N THR A 231 1.66 1.47 10.02
CA THR A 231 2.17 2.47 10.98
C THR A 231 3.69 2.54 10.91
N ASP A 232 4.27 3.70 11.18
CA ASP A 232 5.71 3.91 11.22
C ASP A 232 6.26 3.50 12.59
N GLY A 233 6.42 2.19 12.83
CA GLY A 233 7.08 1.71 14.03
C GLY A 233 8.60 1.92 14.02
N ASP A 234 9.20 2.05 12.84
CA ASP A 234 10.65 2.05 12.66
C ASP A 234 11.31 3.43 12.80
N GLY A 235 10.53 4.51 12.90
CA GLY A 235 11.06 5.84 13.16
C GLY A 235 11.31 6.71 11.94
N ASP A 236 10.63 6.46 10.81
CA ASP A 236 10.84 7.19 9.58
C ASP A 236 10.09 8.53 9.51
N PHE A 237 9.00 8.70 10.27
CA PHE A 237 8.11 9.85 10.19
C PHE A 237 8.37 10.87 11.32
N PRO A 238 9.01 12.02 11.02
CA PRO A 238 9.37 12.98 12.06
C PRO A 238 8.15 13.62 12.74
N TRP A 239 7.02 13.72 12.05
CA TRP A 239 5.80 14.31 12.62
C TRP A 239 5.16 13.44 13.72
N VAL A 240 5.57 12.18 13.87
CA VAL A 240 5.13 11.34 15.00
C VAL A 240 6.18 11.21 16.11
N ASP A 241 7.33 11.89 16.00
CA ASP A 241 8.38 11.84 17.03
C ASP A 241 7.87 12.34 18.39
N GLY A 242 8.19 11.58 19.44
CA GLY A 242 7.71 11.78 20.81
C GLY A 242 6.26 11.33 21.04
N ILE A 243 5.49 11.05 19.99
CA ILE A 243 4.12 10.51 20.06
C ILE A 243 4.16 8.99 19.89
N ARG A 244 4.90 8.51 18.89
CA ARG A 244 5.10 7.09 18.58
C ARG A 244 5.59 6.33 19.81
N GLU A 245 6.57 6.86 20.53
CA GLU A 245 7.18 6.23 21.72
C GLU A 245 6.21 6.13 22.92
N THR A 246 5.02 6.74 22.81
CA THR A 246 3.95 6.59 23.83
C THR A 246 3.07 5.37 23.60
N LEU A 247 3.22 4.69 22.46
CA LEU A 247 2.49 3.47 22.15
C LEU A 247 3.21 2.26 22.75
N PRO A 248 2.46 1.28 23.30
CA PRO A 248 3.06 0.04 23.80
C PRO A 248 3.51 -0.90 22.68
N TYR A 249 2.87 -0.79 21.50
CA TYR A 249 3.13 -1.60 20.32
C TYR A 249 2.96 -0.74 19.07
N HIS A 250 3.69 -1.05 18.00
CA HIS A 250 3.69 -0.25 16.78
C HIS A 250 3.02 -0.94 15.61
N HIS A 251 3.25 -2.24 15.45
CA HIS A 251 2.79 -3.01 14.31
C HIS A 251 1.72 -4.02 14.71
N PHE A 252 0.58 -3.97 14.01
CA PHE A 252 -0.58 -4.80 14.33
C PHE A 252 -1.12 -5.55 13.11
N VAL A 253 -1.57 -6.78 13.37
CA VAL A 253 -2.41 -7.56 12.45
C VAL A 253 -3.66 -7.98 13.21
N ILE A 254 -4.84 -7.72 12.65
CA ILE A 254 -6.11 -8.19 13.18
C ILE A 254 -6.62 -9.31 12.27
N ALA A 255 -6.83 -10.50 12.84
CA ALA A 255 -7.44 -11.61 12.15
C ALA A 255 -8.93 -11.70 12.48
N TYR A 256 -9.75 -11.88 11.45
CA TYR A 256 -11.17 -12.16 11.57
C TYR A 256 -11.49 -13.48 10.87
N ARG A 257 -12.09 -14.43 11.59
CA ARG A 257 -12.75 -15.57 10.96
C ARG A 257 -14.21 -15.22 10.70
N LEU A 258 -14.61 -15.29 9.45
CA LEU A 258 -15.93 -14.87 8.97
C LEU A 258 -16.67 -16.03 8.28
N PRO A 259 -18.01 -16.06 8.36
CA PRO A 259 -18.80 -17.09 7.71
C PRO A 259 -18.84 -16.91 6.19
N ALA A 260 -19.16 -17.98 5.46
CA ALA A 260 -19.38 -17.99 4.01
C ALA A 260 -20.44 -16.99 3.51
N THR A 261 -21.30 -16.48 4.42
CA THR A 261 -22.33 -15.50 4.09
C THR A 261 -21.78 -14.08 3.94
N VAL A 262 -20.54 -13.84 4.36
CA VAL A 262 -19.82 -12.58 4.13
C VAL A 262 -18.94 -12.74 2.89
N LYS A 263 -18.96 -11.76 2.01
CA LYS A 263 -18.01 -11.62 0.90
C LYS A 263 -16.95 -10.59 1.26
N MET A 264 -15.70 -10.85 0.88
CA MET A 264 -14.58 -9.91 0.93
C MET A 264 -14.02 -9.77 -0.49
N ASP A 265 -13.91 -8.53 -0.97
CA ASP A 265 -13.27 -8.17 -2.23
C ASP A 265 -12.14 -7.17 -1.96
N ASN A 266 -10.94 -7.43 -2.46
CA ASN A 266 -9.78 -6.57 -2.35
C ASN A 266 -9.53 -5.88 -3.71
N ASN A 267 -9.50 -4.54 -3.73
CA ASN A 267 -9.05 -3.82 -4.93
C ASN A 267 -7.61 -4.17 -5.31
N VAL A 268 -7.17 -3.67 -6.46
CA VAL A 268 -5.81 -3.81 -7.02
C VAL A 268 -4.64 -3.48 -6.07
N TRP A 269 -4.90 -2.84 -4.92
CA TRP A 269 -3.90 -2.40 -3.95
C TRP A 269 -3.98 -3.17 -2.62
N GLY A 270 -5.10 -3.84 -2.32
CA GLY A 270 -5.27 -4.49 -1.02
C GLY A 270 -6.03 -3.66 0.04
N THR A 271 -6.96 -2.79 -0.36
CA THR A 271 -8.06 -2.36 0.51
C THR A 271 -9.26 -3.27 0.30
N ALA A 272 -9.88 -3.75 1.38
CA ALA A 272 -11.03 -4.64 1.28
C ALA A 272 -12.39 -3.93 1.40
N TRP A 273 -13.36 -4.42 0.62
CA TRP A 273 -14.79 -4.20 0.83
C TRP A 273 -15.44 -5.50 1.29
N PHE A 274 -16.40 -5.34 2.20
CA PHE A 274 -17.16 -6.46 2.74
C PHE A 274 -18.63 -6.31 2.36
N THR A 275 -19.26 -7.43 2.00
CA THR A 275 -20.72 -7.52 1.80
C THR A 275 -21.28 -8.61 2.70
N PRO A 276 -22.19 -8.29 3.65
CA PRO A 276 -22.67 -6.95 3.97
C PRO A 276 -21.57 -6.08 4.63
N SER A 277 -21.76 -4.76 4.60
CA SER A 277 -20.75 -3.82 5.12
C SER A 277 -20.60 -3.85 6.64
N ASP A 278 -21.60 -4.37 7.37
CA ASP A 278 -21.61 -4.59 8.80
C ASP A 278 -21.11 -5.99 9.22
N TYR A 279 -20.25 -6.62 8.41
CA TYR A 279 -19.62 -7.92 8.65
C TYR A 279 -19.04 -8.14 10.06
N GLN A 280 -18.67 -7.06 10.77
CA GLN A 280 -18.14 -7.13 12.13
C GLN A 280 -19.14 -7.70 13.15
N ALA A 281 -20.44 -7.76 12.82
CA ALA A 281 -21.43 -8.47 13.61
C ALA A 281 -21.27 -10.00 13.52
N ASP A 282 -20.76 -10.49 12.39
CA ASP A 282 -20.71 -11.91 12.03
C ASP A 282 -19.35 -12.58 12.30
N ILE A 283 -18.39 -11.85 12.88
CA ILE A 283 -17.09 -12.42 13.29
C ILE A 283 -17.32 -13.65 14.18
N ILE A 284 -16.75 -14.79 13.80
CA ILE A 284 -16.86 -16.06 14.52
C ILE A 284 -15.75 -16.15 15.56
N GLU A 285 -14.52 -15.86 15.13
CA GLU A 285 -13.32 -15.85 15.96
C GLU A 285 -12.42 -14.69 15.55
N THR A 286 -11.60 -14.19 16.48
CA THR A 286 -10.68 -13.09 16.21
C THR A 286 -9.44 -13.15 17.09
N ARG A 287 -8.38 -12.48 16.65
CA ARG A 287 -7.18 -12.20 17.46
C ARG A 287 -6.50 -10.93 16.93
N VAL A 288 -5.88 -10.17 17.84
CA VAL A 288 -4.92 -9.12 17.50
C VAL A 288 -3.52 -9.68 17.71
N PHE A 289 -2.64 -9.48 16.74
CA PHE A 289 -1.23 -9.80 16.82
C PHE A 289 -0.39 -8.53 16.81
N CYS A 290 0.72 -8.55 17.54
CA CYS A 290 1.79 -7.59 17.46
C CYS A 290 2.96 -8.22 16.70
N THR A 291 3.67 -7.43 15.89
CA THR A 291 4.77 -7.90 15.02
C THR A 291 6.07 -7.11 15.21
N ASP A 292 6.19 -6.36 16.30
CA ASP A 292 7.34 -5.47 16.56
C ASP A 292 8.69 -6.20 16.66
N ASP A 293 8.69 -7.48 17.07
CA ASP A 293 9.89 -8.32 17.16
C ASP A 293 10.10 -9.21 15.93
N GLY A 294 9.31 -9.01 14.87
CA GLY A 294 9.33 -9.82 13.65
C GLY A 294 8.61 -11.16 13.77
N THR A 295 7.85 -11.40 14.85
CA THR A 295 7.04 -12.63 15.05
C THR A 295 5.56 -12.30 15.23
N LEU A 296 4.65 -13.27 15.01
CA LEU A 296 3.22 -13.07 15.24
C LEU A 296 2.85 -13.31 16.69
N ARG A 297 3.08 -12.31 17.55
CA ARG A 297 2.75 -12.43 18.98
C ARG A 297 1.27 -12.12 19.24
N PRO A 298 0.44 -13.08 19.69
CA PRO A 298 -0.96 -12.81 20.01
C PRO A 298 -1.09 -11.92 21.24
N LEU A 299 -1.92 -10.88 21.17
CA LEU A 299 -2.24 -10.01 22.29
C LEU A 299 -3.43 -10.55 23.10
N GLY A 300 -3.35 -10.40 24.42
CA GLY A 300 -4.45 -10.61 25.36
C GLY A 300 -5.43 -9.43 25.39
N ALA A 301 -6.60 -9.63 26.01
CA ALA A 301 -7.64 -8.60 26.10
C ALA A 301 -7.13 -7.33 26.83
N ASP A 302 -6.38 -7.50 27.92
CA ASP A 302 -5.82 -6.40 28.70
C ASP A 302 -4.81 -5.58 27.88
N GLU A 303 -3.94 -6.25 27.11
CA GLU A 303 -2.98 -5.60 26.21
C GLU A 303 -3.70 -4.83 25.08
N VAL A 304 -4.77 -5.41 24.51
CA VAL A 304 -5.60 -4.73 23.50
C VAL A 304 -6.30 -3.51 24.10
N GLU A 305 -6.78 -3.59 25.34
CA GLU A 305 -7.40 -2.46 26.04
C GLU A 305 -6.37 -1.34 26.32
N GLU A 306 -5.17 -1.71 26.79
CA GLU A 306 -4.05 -0.79 27.01
C GLU A 306 -3.67 -0.07 25.71
N ALA A 307 -3.43 -0.83 24.64
CA ALA A 307 -3.11 -0.29 23.32
C ALA A 307 -4.23 0.65 22.84
N THR A 308 -5.51 0.28 23.01
CA THR A 308 -6.65 1.13 22.65
C THR A 308 -6.60 2.49 23.35
N LYS A 309 -6.25 2.52 24.65
CA LYS A 309 -6.13 3.76 25.43
C LYS A 309 -4.95 4.61 24.96
N ALA A 310 -3.79 3.98 24.73
CA ALA A 310 -2.59 4.64 24.24
C ALA A 310 -2.79 5.25 22.86
N ILE A 311 -3.32 4.48 21.89
CA ILE A 311 -3.65 4.92 20.54
C ILE A 311 -4.60 6.13 20.57
N ARG A 312 -5.61 6.13 21.45
CA ARG A 312 -6.52 7.28 21.58
C ARG A 312 -5.78 8.55 22.03
N LYS A 313 -4.80 8.43 22.91
CA LYS A 313 -3.98 9.57 23.38
C LYS A 313 -3.04 10.03 22.25
N ALA A 314 -2.36 9.10 21.59
CA ALA A 314 -1.46 9.36 20.47
C ALA A 314 -2.18 10.07 19.31
N HIS A 315 -3.34 9.56 18.90
CA HIS A 315 -4.19 10.19 17.88
C HIS A 315 -4.52 11.65 18.21
N ARG A 316 -4.85 11.97 19.47
CA ARG A 316 -5.18 13.35 19.85
C ARG A 316 -3.97 14.27 19.79
N ALA A 317 -2.83 13.80 20.29
CA ALA A 317 -1.58 14.54 20.24
C ALA A 317 -1.15 14.80 18.78
N LEU A 318 -1.27 13.78 17.93
CA LEU A 318 -0.90 13.87 16.53
C LEU A 318 -1.85 14.81 15.77
N TYR A 319 -3.15 14.69 15.99
CA TYR A 319 -4.13 15.58 15.37
C TYR A 319 -3.86 17.04 15.73
N GLN A 320 -3.61 17.32 17.01
CA GLN A 320 -3.26 18.67 17.44
C GLN A 320 -2.00 19.18 16.75
N ARG A 321 -0.92 18.37 16.73
CA ARG A 321 0.34 18.74 16.08
C ARG A 321 0.12 19.08 14.60
N LEU A 322 -0.56 18.20 13.87
CA LEU A 322 -0.84 18.44 12.44
C LEU A 322 -1.74 19.65 12.23
N ALA A 323 -2.78 19.85 13.05
CA ALA A 323 -3.64 21.02 12.94
C ALA A 323 -2.90 22.36 13.18
N GLU A 324 -1.83 22.34 13.99
CA GLU A 324 -0.96 23.49 14.26
C GLU A 324 0.20 23.63 13.25
N THR A 325 0.44 22.61 12.43
CA THR A 325 1.50 22.60 11.40
C THR A 325 1.06 23.40 10.17
N ASP A 326 1.98 24.17 9.59
CA ASP A 326 1.69 24.94 8.38
C ASP A 326 1.19 24.03 7.23
N ALA A 327 0.34 24.58 6.36
CA ALA A 327 -0.26 23.80 5.27
C ALA A 327 0.80 23.29 4.27
N GLU A 328 1.83 24.07 3.97
CA GLU A 328 2.93 23.65 3.10
C GLU A 328 3.70 22.50 3.71
N GLU A 329 4.08 22.64 4.98
CA GLU A 329 4.81 21.61 5.73
C GLU A 329 3.99 20.31 5.87
N ARG A 330 2.69 20.39 6.14
CA ARG A 330 1.81 19.21 6.15
C ARG A 330 1.76 18.48 4.81
N ASN A 331 1.73 19.21 3.69
CA ASN A 331 1.74 18.59 2.37
C ASN A 331 3.11 17.98 2.05
N LEU A 332 4.21 18.56 2.57
CA LEU A 332 5.53 17.94 2.51
C LEU A 332 5.59 16.64 3.33
N TYR A 333 5.04 16.59 4.54
CA TYR A 333 4.92 15.34 5.31
C TYR A 333 4.18 14.25 4.52
N ALA A 334 3.06 14.59 3.90
CA ALA A 334 2.31 13.66 3.05
C ALA A 334 3.10 13.23 1.81
N THR A 335 3.92 14.13 1.26
CA THR A 335 4.82 13.86 0.12
C THR A 335 5.91 12.87 0.54
N GLU A 336 6.56 13.12 1.68
CA GLU A 336 7.57 12.25 2.29
C GLU A 336 7.02 10.86 2.61
N MET A 337 5.84 10.79 3.24
CA MET A 337 5.17 9.54 3.58
C MET A 337 5.07 8.59 2.38
N TYR A 338 4.62 9.10 1.23
CA TYR A 338 4.58 8.31 0.00
C TYR A 338 5.98 8.07 -0.58
N ALA A 339 6.84 9.09 -0.66
CA ALA A 339 8.17 8.94 -1.27
C ALA A 339 9.10 7.98 -0.49
N TRP A 340 8.79 7.70 0.77
CA TRP A 340 9.56 6.85 1.67
C TRP A 340 9.14 5.39 1.69
N LYS A 341 8.26 4.94 0.79
CA LYS A 341 7.83 3.52 0.65
C LYS A 341 9.00 2.52 0.57
N LEU A 342 10.17 2.93 0.06
CA LEU A 342 11.36 2.09 -0.05
C LEU A 342 12.24 2.04 1.20
N LYS A 343 11.99 2.86 2.23
CA LYS A 343 12.82 2.90 3.46
C LYS A 343 12.88 1.55 4.16
N ALA A 344 11.75 0.88 4.31
CA ALA A 344 11.68 -0.44 4.95
C ALA A 344 12.44 -1.53 4.15
N TRP A 345 12.48 -1.41 2.82
CA TRP A 345 13.28 -2.31 1.96
C TRP A 345 14.78 -2.05 2.13
N ALA A 346 15.19 -0.78 2.14
CA ALA A 346 16.59 -0.39 2.34
C ALA A 346 17.12 -0.77 3.73
N ARG A 347 16.29 -0.65 4.78
CA ARG A 347 16.61 -1.11 6.13
C ARG A 347 16.89 -2.61 6.16
N LEU A 348 16.04 -3.40 5.50
CA LEU A 348 16.20 -4.86 5.43
C LEU A 348 17.39 -5.30 4.56
N ALA A 349 17.73 -4.50 3.54
CA ALA A 349 18.90 -4.69 2.70
C ALA A 349 20.21 -4.25 3.40
N GLY A 350 20.13 -3.44 4.46
CA GLY A 350 21.30 -2.90 5.17
C GLY A 350 21.93 -1.68 4.49
N CYS A 351 21.19 -1.00 3.61
CA CYS A 351 21.68 0.14 2.83
C CYS A 351 20.89 1.44 3.06
N TYR A 352 20.15 1.53 4.17
CA TYR A 352 19.30 2.68 4.50
C TYR A 352 20.05 4.01 4.43
N ASP A 353 21.26 4.05 4.99
CA ASP A 353 22.10 5.26 5.09
C ASP A 353 22.83 5.62 3.78
N GLU A 354 22.80 4.73 2.77
CA GLU A 354 23.40 4.99 1.45
C GLU A 354 22.47 5.78 0.52
N ILE A 355 21.21 5.94 0.91
CA ILE A 355 20.15 6.52 0.09
C ILE A 355 19.82 7.93 0.58
N ASP A 356 19.74 8.88 -0.37
CA ASP A 356 19.16 10.19 -0.11
C ASP A 356 17.62 10.12 -0.07
N TRP A 357 17.09 10.29 1.13
CA TRP A 357 15.65 10.29 1.40
C TRP A 357 15.02 11.68 1.29
N ALA A 358 15.80 12.74 1.09
CA ALA A 358 15.26 14.09 0.99
C ALA A 358 14.38 14.24 -0.26
N ILE A 359 13.26 14.95 -0.10
CA ILE A 359 12.44 15.42 -1.22
C ILE A 359 13.30 16.36 -2.07
N THR A 360 13.26 16.19 -3.39
CA THR A 360 14.02 17.08 -4.28
C THR A 360 13.60 18.55 -4.09
N PRO A 361 14.53 19.51 -4.16
CA PRO A 361 14.17 20.94 -4.11
C PRO A 361 13.10 21.32 -5.14
N ARG A 362 13.16 20.72 -6.34
CA ARG A 362 12.16 20.91 -7.40
C ARG A 362 10.75 20.55 -6.95
N ILE A 363 10.58 19.43 -6.27
CA ILE A 363 9.26 19.01 -5.79
C ILE A 363 8.83 19.86 -4.60
N ALA A 364 9.73 20.15 -3.66
CA ALA A 364 9.40 21.02 -2.54
C ALA A 364 8.91 22.41 -3.01
N GLU A 365 9.64 23.04 -3.95
CA GLU A 365 9.29 24.34 -4.55
C GLU A 365 8.01 24.29 -5.41
N SER A 366 7.55 23.10 -5.79
CA SER A 366 6.32 22.93 -6.59
C SER A 366 5.02 23.07 -5.79
N PHE A 367 5.09 23.14 -4.46
CA PHE A 367 3.91 23.29 -3.59
C PHE A 367 3.02 24.45 -4.03
N GLN A 368 3.59 25.65 -4.25
CA GLN A 368 2.79 26.80 -4.65
C GLN A 368 2.05 26.58 -5.97
N LYS A 369 2.70 25.93 -6.95
CA LYS A 369 2.09 25.58 -8.24
C LYS A 369 0.92 24.61 -8.06
N PHE A 370 1.12 23.53 -7.30
CA PHE A 370 0.12 22.46 -7.16
C PHE A 370 -0.90 22.71 -6.04
N SER A 371 -0.75 23.80 -5.29
CA SER A 371 -1.78 24.30 -4.36
C SER A 371 -2.96 24.96 -5.07
N ASP A 372 -2.82 25.28 -6.37
CA ASP A 372 -3.94 25.72 -7.21
C ASP A 372 -4.90 24.53 -7.46
N PRO A 373 -6.13 24.58 -6.93
CA PRO A 373 -7.07 23.47 -7.00
C PRO A 373 -7.52 23.17 -8.43
N ASP A 374 -7.60 24.17 -9.32
CA ASP A 374 -8.05 23.96 -10.70
C ASP A 374 -6.98 23.22 -11.49
N LEU A 375 -5.72 23.65 -11.35
CA LEU A 375 -4.58 22.95 -11.95
C LEU A 375 -4.44 21.54 -11.39
N ALA A 376 -4.55 21.38 -10.07
CA ALA A 376 -4.38 20.08 -9.44
C ALA A 376 -5.46 19.08 -9.91
N LEU A 377 -6.72 19.51 -9.94
CA LEU A 377 -7.83 18.70 -10.41
C LEU A 377 -7.73 18.37 -11.90
N GLN A 378 -7.28 19.31 -12.74
CA GLN A 378 -7.07 19.07 -14.16
C GLN A 378 -6.02 17.98 -14.39
N LEU A 379 -4.88 18.04 -13.71
CA LEU A 379 -3.80 17.06 -13.84
C LEU A 379 -4.22 15.67 -13.33
N ILE A 380 -4.84 15.63 -12.14
CA ILE A 380 -5.37 14.40 -11.55
C ILE A 380 -6.42 13.76 -12.45
N GLY A 381 -7.41 14.53 -12.91
CA GLY A 381 -8.46 14.04 -13.80
C GLY A 381 -7.92 13.55 -15.14
N GLY A 382 -6.91 14.23 -15.69
CA GLY A 382 -6.27 13.87 -16.95
C GLY A 382 -5.49 12.55 -16.90
N VAL A 383 -4.89 12.22 -15.75
CA VAL A 383 -4.05 11.02 -15.60
C VAL A 383 -4.79 9.85 -14.97
N PHE A 384 -5.60 10.07 -13.94
CA PHE A 384 -6.27 9.00 -13.20
C PHE A 384 -7.50 8.46 -13.92
N VAL A 385 -8.30 9.34 -14.54
CA VAL A 385 -9.52 8.93 -15.24
C VAL A 385 -9.55 9.51 -16.64
N PRO A 386 -8.53 9.20 -17.47
CA PRO A 386 -8.43 9.73 -18.82
C PRO A 386 -9.64 9.28 -19.64
N GLN A 387 -10.27 10.22 -20.34
CA GLN A 387 -11.48 9.95 -21.13
C GLN A 387 -11.16 9.32 -22.49
N ASP A 388 -9.89 9.38 -22.93
CA ASP A 388 -9.43 9.03 -24.27
C ASP A 388 -8.79 7.64 -24.39
N ARG A 389 -8.64 6.91 -23.27
CA ARG A 389 -7.97 5.60 -23.21
C ARG A 389 -8.53 4.72 -22.09
N ASP A 390 -8.35 3.41 -22.21
CA ASP A 390 -8.99 2.41 -21.34
C ASP A 390 -8.23 2.13 -20.03
N GLY A 391 -7.01 2.67 -19.88
CA GLY A 391 -6.23 2.64 -18.64
C GLY A 391 -5.51 3.95 -18.36
N CYS A 392 -5.01 4.13 -17.13
CA CYS A 392 -4.34 5.37 -16.70
C CYS A 392 -3.03 5.65 -17.45
N PHE A 393 -2.32 4.61 -17.90
CA PHE A 393 -0.94 4.72 -18.37
C PHE A 393 -0.80 4.53 -19.88
N ARG A 394 0.03 5.36 -20.49
CA ARG A 394 0.51 5.17 -21.87
C ARG A 394 1.59 4.08 -21.92
N PRO A 395 1.82 3.43 -23.09
CA PRO A 395 2.89 2.45 -23.24
C PRO A 395 4.27 3.00 -22.85
N LEU A 396 5.11 2.12 -22.30
CA LEU A 396 6.55 2.33 -22.15
C LEU A 396 7.20 2.44 -23.53
N GLY A 397 8.20 3.32 -23.64
CA GLY A 397 9.05 3.42 -24.83
C GLY A 397 8.52 4.31 -25.95
N GLY A 398 7.27 4.79 -25.87
CA GLY A 398 6.66 5.69 -26.85
C GLY A 398 5.64 5.03 -27.75
#